data_AF-A0A7Y5CV23-F1
#
_entry.id   AF-A0A7Y5CV23-F1
#
_cell.length_a   1.000
_cell.length_b   1.000
_cell.length_c   1.000
_cell.angle_alpha   90.00
_cell.angle_beta   90.00
_cell.angle_gamma   90.00
#
_symmetry.space_group_name_H-M   'P 1'
#
loop_
_entity.id
_entity.type
_entity.pdbx_description
1 polymer ?
#
loop_
_entity_poly.entity_id
_entity_poly.type
_entity_poly.pdbx_seq_one_letter_code
_entity_poly.pdbx_strand_id
1 'polypeptide(L)'
;MILALCLLAGCTASHSPSQKQVTFRVLPKVMPDSSAVFLAGDHPRLGLWRPDSIALEGQPDGSWSRTFAFHAGVRLEYKITRGSWQTEAVNAGGVVPPNSVLEVTNDTTVIIEVAGWKDLQETVEGQITGTVVYHRAMTGEGLRPRDVIVWLPPGYANAPQQRYPVLYLHDGQNVFDPRTSFLGVDWRADEVADSLMAAGAMTEIIMVAVNNTADRREEYSASEKGRAYARFLIEKLKPFIDATYRTLPEARNTAVMGSSMGGLISFLLAWNHPEVFGQAACLSPAFTPPHDSAVRLVENDDGPNKRIRLYLDNGGVALDSVLQAGCENMLRALQNKGFRIGENLYWFHDRQAEHSERAWARRVWRPLLFMFKKNEH
;
A
#
# COMPACT_ATOMS: atom_id res chain seq x y z
N MET A 1 -80.84 39.22 -1.18
CA MET A 1 -79.81 40.17 -1.64
C MET A 1 -78.72 40.19 -0.57
N ILE A 2 -77.54 39.63 -0.89
CA ILE A 2 -76.16 40.13 -0.62
C ILE A 2 -75.86 40.61 0.83
N LEU A 3 -74.85 40.13 1.60
CA LEU A 3 -73.41 40.01 1.30
C LEU A 3 -72.75 38.97 2.23
N ALA A 4 -71.94 38.10 1.63
CA ALA A 4 -71.05 37.15 2.31
C ALA A 4 -69.73 37.86 2.71
N LEU A 5 -69.25 37.57 3.91
CA LEU A 5 -67.94 37.99 4.42
C LEU A 5 -66.93 36.87 4.11
N CYS A 6 -66.02 37.11 3.17
CA CYS A 6 -64.90 36.20 2.88
C CYS A 6 -63.84 36.29 3.98
N LEU A 7 -63.70 35.22 4.78
CA LEU A 7 -62.51 34.93 5.56
C LEU A 7 -61.59 34.04 4.72
N LEU A 8 -60.49 34.61 4.22
CA LEU A 8 -59.38 33.88 3.64
C LEU A 8 -58.62 33.16 4.76
N ALA A 9 -58.97 31.90 5.01
CA ALA A 9 -58.10 30.99 5.75
C ALA A 9 -56.97 30.56 4.80
N GLY A 10 -55.77 31.10 5.01
CA GLY A 10 -54.56 30.62 4.35
C GLY A 10 -54.28 29.18 4.78
N CYS A 11 -54.54 28.23 3.89
CA CYS A 11 -54.00 26.88 3.99
C CYS A 11 -52.49 26.97 3.75
N THR A 12 -51.70 27.07 4.82
CA THR A 12 -50.29 26.68 4.77
C THR A 12 -50.27 25.15 4.63
N ALA A 13 -50.19 24.66 3.39
CA ALA A 13 -49.86 23.27 3.13
C ALA A 13 -48.46 23.00 3.72
N SER A 14 -48.43 22.40 4.90
CA SER A 14 -47.21 21.83 5.47
C SER A 14 -46.70 20.77 4.51
N HIS A 15 -45.74 21.13 3.66
CA HIS A 15 -45.02 20.18 2.83
C HIS A 15 -44.20 19.31 3.79
N SER A 16 -44.76 18.15 4.16
CA SER A 16 -43.97 17.13 4.82
C SER A 16 -42.82 16.76 3.88
N PRO A 17 -41.55 16.85 4.31
CA PRO A 17 -40.43 16.56 3.43
C PRO A 17 -40.57 15.14 2.89
N SER A 18 -40.61 15.02 1.55
CA SER A 18 -40.85 13.75 0.88
C SER A 18 -39.85 12.71 1.38
N GLN A 19 -40.35 11.59 1.91
CA GLN A 19 -39.48 10.47 2.25
C GLN A 19 -38.90 9.85 0.98
N LYS A 20 -37.64 9.44 1.06
CA LYS A 20 -36.87 8.77 0.02
C LYS A 20 -36.50 7.37 0.48
N GLN A 21 -36.59 6.42 -0.44
CA GLN A 21 -36.25 5.02 -0.20
C GLN A 21 -34.76 4.82 -0.42
N VAL A 22 -34.04 4.42 0.62
CA VAL A 22 -32.62 4.08 0.55
C VAL A 22 -32.45 2.59 0.81
N THR A 23 -31.95 1.88 -0.18
CA THR A 23 -31.61 0.46 -0.09
C THR A 23 -30.12 0.31 0.12
N PHE A 24 -29.71 -0.29 1.22
CA PHE A 24 -28.32 -0.69 1.42
C PHE A 24 -28.17 -2.11 0.90
N ARG A 25 -27.28 -2.33 -0.07
CA ARG A 25 -26.97 -3.65 -0.63
C ARG A 25 -25.49 -3.95 -0.45
N VAL A 26 -25.19 -4.92 0.39
CA VAL A 26 -23.84 -5.34 0.76
C VAL A 26 -23.45 -6.57 -0.03
N LEU A 27 -22.26 -6.53 -0.64
CA LEU A 27 -21.65 -7.59 -1.44
C LEU A 27 -20.35 -8.03 -0.74
N PRO A 28 -20.42 -9.01 0.17
CA PRO A 28 -19.23 -9.51 0.83
C PRO A 28 -18.48 -10.50 -0.07
N LYS A 29 -17.17 -10.29 -0.27
CA LYS A 29 -16.32 -11.20 -1.05
C LYS A 29 -15.98 -12.49 -0.32
N VAL A 30 -15.89 -12.42 1.01
CA VAL A 30 -15.61 -13.55 1.90
C VAL A 30 -16.63 -13.51 3.02
N MET A 31 -17.29 -14.63 3.28
CA MET A 31 -18.25 -14.80 4.37
C MET A 31 -18.05 -16.16 5.02
N PRO A 32 -17.98 -16.25 6.35
CA PRO A 32 -18.13 -17.53 7.03
C PRO A 32 -19.58 -18.04 6.92
N ASP A 33 -19.74 -19.34 6.76
CA ASP A 33 -21.00 -20.02 6.42
C ASP A 33 -22.17 -19.76 7.40
N SER A 34 -21.92 -19.21 8.58
CA SER A 34 -22.91 -18.96 9.64
C SER A 34 -23.12 -17.48 10.01
N SER A 35 -22.60 -16.53 9.22
CA SER A 35 -22.59 -15.12 9.61
C SER A 35 -23.77 -14.30 9.08
N ALA A 36 -24.38 -13.49 9.96
CA ALA A 36 -25.31 -12.43 9.58
C ALA A 36 -24.56 -11.12 9.27
N VAL A 37 -25.15 -10.27 8.44
CA VAL A 37 -24.62 -8.93 8.12
C VAL A 37 -25.50 -7.87 8.76
N PHE A 38 -24.89 -6.86 9.37
CA PHE A 38 -25.57 -5.77 10.05
C PHE A 38 -25.12 -4.41 9.53
N LEU A 39 -26.05 -3.46 9.56
CA LEU A 39 -25.81 -2.04 9.33
C LEU A 39 -25.79 -1.32 10.69
N ALA A 40 -24.79 -0.47 10.92
CA ALA A 40 -24.70 0.33 12.14
C ALA A 40 -24.40 1.77 11.77
N GLY A 41 -25.23 2.71 12.21
CA GLY A 41 -25.09 4.12 11.86
C GLY A 41 -25.66 5.10 12.87
N ASP A 42 -25.47 6.38 12.61
CA ASP A 42 -25.79 7.49 13.51
C ASP A 42 -27.29 7.79 13.68
N HIS A 43 -28.11 7.37 12.72
CA HIS A 43 -29.55 7.59 12.72
C HIS A 43 -30.31 6.49 13.51
N PRO A 44 -31.46 6.79 14.18
CA PRO A 44 -32.24 5.78 14.89
C PRO A 44 -32.63 4.55 14.07
N ARG A 45 -32.98 4.75 12.79
CA ARG A 45 -33.26 3.66 11.83
C ARG A 45 -32.04 2.80 11.47
N LEU A 46 -30.83 3.32 11.73
CA LEU A 46 -29.56 2.63 11.54
C LEU A 46 -28.97 2.12 12.86
N GLY A 47 -29.76 2.15 13.95
CA GLY A 47 -29.40 1.47 15.19
C GLY A 47 -28.51 2.24 16.15
N LEU A 48 -28.24 3.53 15.92
CA LEU A 48 -27.45 4.40 16.81
C LEU A 48 -26.08 3.79 17.17
N TRP A 49 -25.34 3.36 16.16
CA TRP A 49 -24.02 2.73 16.29
C TRP A 49 -24.00 1.46 17.14
N ARG A 50 -25.12 0.72 17.19
CA ARG A 50 -25.13 -0.65 17.75
C ARG A 50 -24.83 -1.67 16.63
N PRO A 51 -23.69 -2.39 16.70
CA PRO A 51 -23.19 -3.20 15.59
C PRO A 51 -24.05 -4.42 15.25
N ASP A 52 -24.94 -4.82 16.13
CA ASP A 52 -25.80 -6.01 16.06
C ASP A 52 -27.30 -5.69 15.91
N SER A 53 -27.65 -4.41 15.75
CA SER A 53 -29.04 -3.97 15.88
C SER A 53 -29.86 -4.06 14.60
N ILE A 54 -29.28 -3.69 13.45
CA ILE A 54 -29.99 -3.67 12.16
C ILE A 54 -29.44 -4.77 11.26
N ALA A 55 -29.97 -5.98 11.39
CA ALA A 55 -29.66 -7.09 10.49
C ALA A 55 -30.08 -6.77 9.05
N LEU A 56 -29.32 -7.21 8.06
CA LEU A 56 -29.70 -7.21 6.66
C LEU A 56 -30.29 -8.57 6.26
N GLU A 57 -31.03 -8.61 5.15
CA GLU A 57 -31.66 -9.82 4.64
C GLU A 57 -30.81 -10.41 3.51
N GLY A 58 -30.41 -11.67 3.66
CA GLY A 58 -29.67 -12.41 2.64
C GLY A 58 -30.50 -12.58 1.37
N GLN A 59 -29.86 -12.39 0.22
CA GLN A 59 -30.46 -12.46 -1.10
C GLN A 59 -29.96 -13.71 -1.85
N PRO A 60 -30.71 -14.23 -2.84
CA PRO A 60 -30.33 -15.42 -3.59
C PRO A 60 -28.99 -15.32 -4.35
N ASP A 61 -28.54 -14.11 -4.64
CA ASP A 61 -27.27 -13.83 -5.31
C ASP A 61 -26.06 -13.72 -4.35
N GLY A 62 -26.27 -14.02 -3.07
CA GLY A 62 -25.24 -13.92 -2.03
C GLY A 62 -25.05 -12.51 -1.45
N SER A 63 -25.78 -11.51 -1.96
CA SER A 63 -25.79 -10.17 -1.38
C SER A 63 -26.70 -10.08 -0.14
N TRP A 64 -26.56 -9.01 0.64
CA TRP A 64 -27.40 -8.74 1.81
C TRP A 64 -28.01 -7.36 1.66
N SER A 65 -29.31 -7.20 1.90
CA SER A 65 -29.95 -5.91 1.70
C SER A 65 -31.04 -5.58 2.71
N ARG A 66 -31.32 -4.28 2.84
CA ARG A 66 -32.50 -3.75 3.54
C ARG A 66 -32.80 -2.33 3.05
N THR A 67 -34.08 -1.99 2.96
CA THR A 67 -34.56 -0.68 2.52
C THR A 67 -35.17 0.10 3.68
N PHE A 68 -34.88 1.40 3.74
CA PHE A 68 -35.40 2.33 4.74
C PHE A 68 -35.92 3.60 4.08
N ALA A 69 -36.90 4.23 4.73
CA ALA A 69 -37.39 5.54 4.37
C ALA A 69 -36.71 6.63 5.22
N PHE A 70 -36.10 7.63 4.57
CA PHE A 70 -35.51 8.81 5.21
C PHE A 70 -36.06 10.09 4.59
N HIS A 71 -36.04 11.20 5.33
CA HIS A 71 -36.36 12.49 4.73
C HIS A 71 -35.21 12.94 3.80
N ALA A 72 -35.56 13.61 2.71
CA ALA A 72 -34.56 14.27 1.87
C ALA A 72 -33.79 15.34 2.68
N GLY A 73 -32.49 15.45 2.42
CA GLY A 73 -31.53 16.32 3.12
C GLY A 73 -30.89 15.69 4.36
N VAL A 74 -31.30 14.49 4.79
CA VAL A 74 -30.66 13.81 5.92
C VAL A 74 -29.27 13.31 5.50
N ARG A 75 -28.25 13.68 6.28
CA ARG A 75 -26.91 13.10 6.23
C ARG A 75 -26.85 11.90 7.17
N LEU A 76 -26.44 10.75 6.66
CA LEU A 76 -26.29 9.50 7.39
C LEU A 76 -24.83 9.12 7.45
N GLU A 77 -24.38 8.61 8.60
CA GLU A 77 -23.12 7.92 8.75
C GLU A 77 -23.36 6.45 9.11
N TYR A 78 -22.61 5.53 8.48
CA TYR A 78 -22.81 4.11 8.71
C TYR A 78 -21.55 3.26 8.46
N LYS A 79 -21.61 2.03 8.99
CA LYS A 79 -20.65 0.94 8.83
C LYS A 79 -21.37 -0.40 8.70
N ILE A 80 -20.64 -1.39 8.18
CA ILE A 80 -21.09 -2.78 8.06
C ILE A 80 -20.34 -3.66 9.05
N THR A 81 -21.05 -4.57 9.72
CA THR A 81 -20.44 -5.54 10.64
C THR A 81 -21.11 -6.92 10.54
N ARG A 82 -20.57 -7.92 11.25
CA ARG A 82 -21.24 -9.21 11.50
C ARG A 82 -21.76 -9.37 12.94
N GLY A 83 -22.13 -8.26 13.59
CA GLY A 83 -22.74 -8.24 14.92
C GLY A 83 -21.81 -7.73 16.03
N SER A 84 -20.59 -7.32 15.71
CA SER A 84 -19.70 -6.66 16.66
C SER A 84 -18.69 -5.76 15.96
N TRP A 85 -18.10 -4.82 16.70
CA TRP A 85 -16.98 -3.99 16.23
C TRP A 85 -15.67 -4.77 16.02
N GLN A 86 -15.57 -6.01 16.52
CA GLN A 86 -14.46 -6.91 16.19
C GLN A 86 -14.65 -7.58 14.83
N THR A 87 -15.89 -7.67 14.38
CA THR A 87 -16.29 -8.28 13.10
C THR A 87 -16.71 -7.25 12.06
N GLU A 88 -16.21 -6.01 12.17
CA GLU A 88 -16.54 -4.95 11.22
C GLU A 88 -15.88 -5.18 9.86
N ALA A 89 -16.52 -4.67 8.81
CA ALA A 89 -16.03 -4.78 7.44
C ALA A 89 -14.70 -4.07 7.28
N VAL A 90 -13.82 -4.67 6.47
CA VAL A 90 -12.55 -4.06 6.08
C VAL A 90 -12.45 -3.89 4.57
N ASN A 91 -11.63 -2.93 4.15
CA ASN A 91 -11.28 -2.74 2.75
C ASN A 91 -10.33 -3.85 2.25
N ALA A 92 -9.95 -3.81 0.98
CA ALA A 92 -9.08 -4.84 0.38
C ALA A 92 -7.68 -4.94 1.04
N GLY A 93 -7.26 -3.91 1.78
CA GLY A 93 -6.03 -3.92 2.56
C GLY A 93 -6.19 -4.48 3.98
N GLY A 94 -7.36 -4.99 4.36
CA GLY A 94 -7.61 -5.49 5.71
C GLY A 94 -7.88 -4.39 6.76
N VAL A 95 -8.06 -3.13 6.33
CA VAL A 95 -8.29 -1.99 7.23
C VAL A 95 -9.76 -1.66 7.37
N VAL A 96 -10.13 -1.30 8.59
CA VAL A 96 -11.42 -0.70 8.90
C VAL A 96 -11.53 0.70 8.28
N PRO A 97 -12.41 0.91 7.29
CA PRO A 97 -12.59 2.24 6.72
C PRO A 97 -13.18 3.24 7.73
N PRO A 98 -12.99 4.55 7.52
CA PRO A 98 -13.78 5.55 8.24
C PRO A 98 -15.28 5.36 7.96
N ASN A 99 -16.13 6.01 8.76
CA ASN A 99 -17.58 5.96 8.57
C ASN A 99 -17.94 6.36 7.14
N SER A 100 -18.77 5.54 6.49
CA SER A 100 -19.35 5.91 5.20
C SER A 100 -20.42 6.97 5.41
N VAL A 101 -20.49 7.94 4.49
CA VAL A 101 -21.42 9.08 4.58
C VAL A 101 -22.35 9.05 3.37
N LEU A 102 -23.65 9.24 3.59
CA LEU A 102 -24.65 9.39 2.53
C LEU A 102 -25.53 10.60 2.84
N GLU A 103 -25.68 11.50 1.87
CA GLU A 103 -26.71 12.55 1.91
C GLU A 103 -27.92 12.10 1.07
N VAL A 104 -29.07 11.95 1.72
CA VAL A 104 -30.28 11.42 1.09
C VAL A 104 -30.96 12.52 0.29
N THR A 105 -30.93 12.45 -1.04
CA THR A 105 -31.60 13.44 -1.90
C THR A 105 -32.70 12.84 -2.76
N ASN A 106 -32.56 11.57 -3.14
CA ASN A 106 -33.48 10.81 -3.99
C ASN A 106 -33.56 9.36 -3.52
N ASP A 107 -34.43 8.57 -4.14
CA ASP A 107 -34.46 7.12 -3.91
C ASP A 107 -33.16 6.52 -4.44
N THR A 108 -32.42 5.81 -3.59
CA THR A 108 -31.04 5.40 -3.88
C THR A 108 -30.79 3.97 -3.43
N THR A 109 -30.11 3.19 -4.27
CA THR A 109 -29.49 1.92 -3.84
C THR A 109 -28.00 2.15 -3.65
N VAL A 110 -27.54 2.01 -2.41
CA VAL A 110 -26.13 2.07 -2.05
C VAL A 110 -25.54 0.67 -2.15
N ILE A 111 -24.58 0.50 -3.05
CA ILE A 111 -23.85 -0.76 -3.21
C ILE A 111 -22.57 -0.68 -2.38
N ILE A 112 -22.39 -1.64 -1.47
CA ILE A 112 -21.28 -1.69 -0.53
C ILE A 112 -20.51 -2.99 -0.75
N GLU A 113 -19.31 -2.90 -1.31
CA GLU A 113 -18.42 -4.04 -1.42
C GLU A 113 -17.63 -4.22 -0.13
N VAL A 114 -17.76 -5.39 0.49
CA VAL A 114 -16.98 -5.76 1.68
C VAL A 114 -15.89 -6.72 1.24
N ALA A 115 -14.64 -6.27 1.31
CA ALA A 115 -13.50 -7.08 0.85
C ALA A 115 -13.13 -8.18 1.84
N GLY A 116 -13.36 -7.95 3.14
CA GLY A 116 -13.14 -8.94 4.19
C GLY A 116 -13.68 -8.47 5.54
N TRP A 117 -13.33 -9.20 6.59
CA TRP A 117 -13.76 -8.93 7.97
C TRP A 117 -12.55 -8.82 8.89
N LYS A 118 -12.61 -7.87 9.83
CA LYS A 118 -11.51 -7.56 10.75
C LYS A 118 -10.99 -8.75 11.55
N ASP A 119 -11.87 -9.63 12.02
CA ASP A 119 -11.56 -10.86 12.77
C ASP A 119 -11.12 -12.04 11.89
N LEU A 120 -11.30 -11.95 10.57
CA LEU A 120 -10.82 -12.96 9.61
C LEU A 120 -9.55 -12.52 8.90
N GLN A 121 -8.95 -11.40 9.34
CA GLN A 121 -7.61 -11.09 8.91
C GLN A 121 -6.67 -12.11 9.55
N GLU A 122 -5.93 -12.87 8.73
CA GLU A 122 -4.80 -13.64 9.23
C GLU A 122 -3.86 -12.66 9.94
N THR A 123 -3.80 -12.73 11.26
CA THR A 123 -2.73 -12.09 12.02
C THR A 123 -1.44 -12.80 11.65
N VAL A 124 -0.65 -12.19 10.78
CA VAL A 124 0.71 -12.63 10.52
C VAL A 124 1.52 -12.26 11.76
N GLU A 125 1.74 -13.23 12.65
CA GLU A 125 2.72 -13.11 13.73
C GLU A 125 4.13 -13.16 13.12
N GLY A 126 4.65 -12.01 12.67
CA GLY A 126 6.06 -11.83 12.35
C GLY A 126 6.83 -11.42 13.61
N GLN A 127 7.93 -12.12 13.92
CA GLN A 127 8.92 -11.66 14.90
C GLN A 127 10.13 -11.17 14.12
N ILE A 128 10.65 -10.01 14.51
CA ILE A 128 11.91 -9.49 13.99
C ILE A 128 12.99 -10.57 14.15
N THR A 129 13.55 -11.07 13.04
CA THR A 129 14.76 -11.89 13.06
C THR A 129 15.98 -10.98 13.15
N GLY A 130 17.16 -11.53 13.50
CA GLY A 130 18.39 -10.73 13.56
C GLY A 130 18.35 -9.61 14.62
N THR A 131 18.97 -8.46 14.31
CA THR A 131 19.02 -7.30 15.22
C THR A 131 18.57 -6.03 14.52
N VAL A 132 17.63 -5.30 15.14
CA VAL A 132 17.12 -4.03 14.62
C VAL A 132 17.62 -2.86 15.47
N VAL A 133 18.12 -1.82 14.79
CA VAL A 133 18.56 -0.56 15.39
C VAL A 133 17.73 0.59 14.82
N TYR A 134 17.15 1.41 15.69
CA TYR A 134 16.34 2.55 15.28
C TYR A 134 17.13 3.86 15.36
N HIS A 135 17.23 4.56 14.24
CA HIS A 135 17.71 5.93 14.15
C HIS A 135 16.51 6.86 14.02
N ARG A 136 16.15 7.51 15.12
CA ARG A 136 14.92 8.30 15.21
C ARG A 136 15.12 9.71 14.67
N ALA A 137 14.07 10.24 14.04
CA ALA A 137 13.97 11.65 13.62
C ALA A 137 15.17 12.16 12.78
N MET A 138 15.69 11.35 11.87
CA MET A 138 16.70 11.80 10.91
C MET A 138 16.14 12.91 10.02
N THR A 139 16.86 14.02 9.93
CA THR A 139 16.44 15.21 9.18
C THR A 139 17.11 15.28 7.80
N GLY A 140 16.47 15.92 6.83
CA GLY A 140 17.06 16.28 5.54
C GLY A 140 16.62 17.68 5.16
N GLU A 141 17.40 18.38 4.35
CA GLU A 141 17.03 19.72 3.89
C GLU A 141 15.75 19.65 3.03
N GLY A 142 14.76 20.50 3.35
CA GLY A 142 13.47 20.52 2.66
C GLY A 142 12.57 19.31 2.95
N LEU A 143 12.90 18.50 3.95
CA LEU A 143 12.21 17.25 4.27
C LEU A 143 11.75 17.19 5.73
N ARG A 144 10.62 16.52 5.97
CA ARG A 144 10.18 16.20 7.33
C ARG A 144 11.11 15.15 7.96
N PRO A 145 11.35 15.22 9.29
CA PRO A 145 12.08 14.17 10.00
C PRO A 145 11.42 12.81 9.80
N ARG A 146 12.22 11.75 9.73
CA ARG A 146 11.75 10.36 9.62
C ARG A 146 12.62 9.43 10.44
N ASP A 147 12.04 8.29 10.80
CA ASP A 147 12.81 7.21 11.39
C ASP A 147 13.46 6.36 10.30
N VAL A 148 14.65 5.85 10.62
CA VAL A 148 15.35 4.84 9.82
C VAL A 148 15.60 3.64 10.69
N ILE A 149 15.24 2.47 10.17
CA ILE A 149 15.34 1.18 10.84
C ILE A 149 16.42 0.38 10.14
N VAL A 150 17.48 0.03 10.86
CA VAL A 150 18.58 -0.79 10.32
C VAL A 150 18.45 -2.19 10.88
N TRP A 151 18.25 -3.16 9.99
CA TRP A 151 18.28 -4.57 10.30
C TRP A 151 19.66 -5.16 9.97
N LEU A 152 20.20 -5.89 10.93
CA LEU A 152 21.49 -6.58 10.85
C LEU A 152 21.26 -8.08 10.84
N PRO A 153 21.93 -8.83 9.95
CA PRO A 153 21.75 -10.27 9.84
C PRO A 153 22.24 -10.97 11.12
N PRO A 154 21.70 -12.14 11.50
CA PRO A 154 22.05 -12.82 12.75
C PRO A 154 23.56 -13.05 12.96
N GLY A 155 24.30 -13.29 11.87
CA GLY A 155 25.76 -13.49 11.89
C GLY A 155 26.58 -12.21 12.14
N TYR A 156 25.97 -11.02 12.09
CA TYR A 156 26.68 -9.74 12.06
C TYR A 156 27.66 -9.55 13.21
N ALA A 157 27.25 -9.84 14.45
CA ALA A 157 28.09 -9.65 15.65
C ALA A 157 29.28 -10.62 15.72
N ASN A 158 29.13 -11.82 15.13
CA ASN A 158 30.11 -12.90 15.22
C ASN A 158 31.15 -12.87 14.08
N ALA A 159 30.96 -12.01 13.07
CA ALA A 159 31.84 -11.85 11.93
C ALA A 159 32.42 -10.42 11.82
N PRO A 160 33.34 -10.01 12.72
CA PRO A 160 33.77 -8.62 12.85
C PRO A 160 34.53 -8.07 11.64
N GLN A 161 35.09 -8.94 10.79
CA GLN A 161 35.82 -8.56 9.57
C GLN A 161 34.94 -8.60 8.32
N GLN A 162 33.74 -9.18 8.40
CA GLN A 162 32.85 -9.30 7.25
C GLN A 162 32.16 -7.97 6.97
N ARG A 163 32.06 -7.65 5.68
CA ARG A 163 31.33 -6.48 5.16
C ARG A 163 30.16 -6.95 4.30
N TYR A 164 29.11 -6.14 4.26
CA TYR A 164 27.80 -6.55 3.76
C TYR A 164 27.32 -5.60 2.65
N PRO A 165 26.74 -6.13 1.56
CA PRO A 165 25.88 -5.33 0.69
C PRO A 165 24.73 -4.70 1.48
N VAL A 166 24.18 -3.60 0.97
CA VAL A 166 23.12 -2.85 1.64
C VAL A 166 21.90 -2.73 0.74
N LEU A 167 20.73 -3.08 1.28
CA LEU A 167 19.43 -2.86 0.66
C LEU A 167 18.69 -1.73 1.38
N TYR A 168 18.39 -0.65 0.68
CA TYR A 168 17.56 0.44 1.17
C TYR A 168 16.10 0.18 0.81
N LEU A 169 15.22 0.12 1.80
CA LEU A 169 13.79 -0.12 1.61
C LEU A 169 12.99 1.14 1.90
N HIS A 170 11.99 1.43 1.07
CA HIS A 170 11.05 2.53 1.27
C HIS A 170 9.78 2.06 1.97
N ASP A 171 9.05 2.99 2.58
CA ASP A 171 7.92 2.68 3.48
C ASP A 171 8.36 1.82 4.68
N GLY A 172 9.50 2.18 5.28
CA GLY A 172 10.23 1.35 6.24
C GLY A 172 9.42 0.83 7.43
N GLN A 173 8.36 1.53 7.82
CA GLN A 173 7.48 1.11 8.90
C GLN A 173 6.72 -0.20 8.58
N ASN A 174 6.61 -0.57 7.30
CA ASN A 174 5.94 -1.79 6.83
C ASN A 174 6.90 -2.97 6.60
N VAL A 175 8.19 -2.85 6.91
CA VAL A 175 9.20 -3.80 6.40
C VAL A 175 9.45 -4.99 7.33
N PHE A 176 9.61 -4.76 8.63
CA PHE A 176 10.12 -5.77 9.59
C PHE A 176 9.19 -6.08 10.77
N ASP A 177 8.24 -5.19 11.09
CA ASP A 177 7.42 -5.35 12.29
C ASP A 177 5.96 -5.08 11.95
N PRO A 178 5.08 -6.10 12.06
CA PRO A 178 3.66 -5.91 11.80
C PRO A 178 3.05 -4.84 12.73
N ARG A 179 3.58 -4.62 13.94
CA ARG A 179 3.09 -3.61 14.90
C ARG A 179 3.35 -2.17 14.46
N THR A 180 4.37 -1.94 13.63
CA THR A 180 4.67 -0.61 13.07
C THR A 180 4.13 -0.44 11.66
N SER A 181 3.66 -1.52 11.04
CA SER A 181 3.14 -1.49 9.68
C SER A 181 1.80 -0.76 9.58
N PHE A 182 1.56 -0.14 8.43
CA PHE A 182 0.36 0.66 8.16
C PHE A 182 -0.93 -0.17 8.33
N LEU A 183 -0.88 -1.48 8.08
CA LEU A 183 -2.04 -2.38 8.05
C LEU A 183 -1.97 -3.57 9.02
N GLY A 184 -1.02 -3.59 9.95
CA GLY A 184 -0.80 -4.75 10.82
C GLY A 184 -0.15 -5.96 10.11
N VAL A 185 0.25 -5.79 8.84
CA VAL A 185 0.96 -6.77 8.01
C VAL A 185 2.17 -6.09 7.42
N ASP A 186 3.34 -6.68 7.63
CA ASP A 186 4.61 -6.23 7.09
C ASP A 186 5.06 -7.08 5.88
N TRP A 187 6.19 -6.72 5.28
CA TRP A 187 6.75 -7.43 4.13
C TRP A 187 7.43 -8.73 4.51
N ARG A 188 7.69 -8.94 5.81
CA ARG A 188 8.47 -10.06 6.32
C ARG A 188 9.86 -10.15 5.68
N ALA A 189 10.44 -8.98 5.39
CA ALA A 189 11.65 -8.91 4.60
C ALA A 189 12.82 -9.56 5.34
N ASP A 190 12.85 -9.42 6.67
CA ASP A 190 13.84 -10.03 7.55
C ASP A 190 13.67 -11.53 7.70
N GLU A 191 12.45 -12.07 7.90
CA GLU A 191 12.30 -13.53 8.02
C GLU A 191 12.59 -14.24 6.68
N VAL A 192 12.21 -13.63 5.56
CA VAL A 192 12.53 -14.16 4.24
C VAL A 192 14.03 -14.07 3.96
N ALA A 193 14.66 -12.93 4.26
CA ALA A 193 16.11 -12.77 4.10
C ALA A 193 16.89 -13.76 4.98
N ASP A 194 16.54 -13.88 6.26
CA ASP A 194 17.15 -14.83 7.20
C ASP A 194 17.02 -16.28 6.71
N SER A 195 15.82 -16.68 6.28
CA SER A 195 15.58 -18.02 5.73
C SER A 195 16.42 -18.31 4.48
N LEU A 196 16.52 -17.34 3.57
CA LEU A 196 17.32 -17.47 2.34
C LEU A 196 18.83 -17.49 2.64
N MET A 197 19.29 -16.74 3.64
CA MET A 197 20.69 -16.75 4.11
C MET A 197 21.03 -18.08 4.78
N ALA A 198 20.17 -18.57 5.66
CA ALA A 198 20.34 -19.86 6.34
C ALA A 198 20.35 -21.03 5.35
N ALA A 199 19.56 -20.95 4.27
CA ALA A 199 19.58 -21.90 3.17
C ALA A 199 20.78 -21.75 2.21
N GLY A 200 21.64 -20.74 2.41
CA GLY A 200 22.78 -20.45 1.54
C GLY A 200 22.40 -19.90 0.16
N ALA A 201 21.13 -19.56 -0.07
CA ALA A 201 20.60 -19.13 -1.36
C ALA A 201 20.96 -17.67 -1.70
N MET A 202 21.18 -16.83 -0.68
CA MET A 202 21.63 -15.44 -0.84
C MET A 202 22.83 -15.11 0.06
N THR A 203 23.58 -14.08 -0.31
CA THR A 203 24.58 -13.49 0.59
C THR A 203 23.91 -12.78 1.76
N GLU A 204 24.59 -12.71 2.90
CA GLU A 204 24.16 -11.86 4.01
C GLU A 204 24.19 -10.39 3.59
N ILE A 205 23.17 -9.63 3.99
CA ILE A 205 23.02 -8.19 3.67
C ILE A 205 22.63 -7.40 4.92
N ILE A 206 22.86 -6.09 4.89
CA ILE A 206 22.23 -5.13 5.81
C ILE A 206 20.99 -4.55 5.12
N MET A 207 19.89 -4.39 5.85
CA MET A 207 18.70 -3.72 5.34
C MET A 207 18.47 -2.39 6.07
N VAL A 208 18.24 -1.32 5.32
CA VAL A 208 18.01 0.03 5.81
C VAL A 208 16.61 0.47 5.37
N ALA A 209 15.64 0.31 6.25
CA ALA A 209 14.24 0.65 5.99
C ALA A 209 13.96 2.10 6.41
N VAL A 210 13.55 2.93 5.45
CA VAL A 210 13.36 4.37 5.61
C VAL A 210 11.87 4.66 5.69
N ASN A 211 11.41 5.12 6.86
CA ASN A 211 9.99 5.43 7.04
C ASN A 211 9.58 6.56 6.11
N ASN A 212 8.35 6.46 5.60
CA ASN A 212 7.75 7.57 4.87
C ASN A 212 7.28 8.67 5.83
N THR A 213 6.81 9.77 5.25
CA THR A 213 6.21 10.87 6.00
C THR A 213 4.84 11.24 5.42
N ALA A 214 4.17 12.22 6.02
CA ALA A 214 2.95 12.80 5.45
C ALA A 214 3.15 13.35 4.01
N ASP A 215 4.40 13.63 3.62
CA ASP A 215 4.75 14.16 2.30
C ASP A 215 5.11 13.05 1.29
N ARG A 216 4.89 11.76 1.63
CA ARG A 216 5.25 10.57 0.82
C ARG A 216 4.93 10.74 -0.66
N ARG A 217 3.75 11.26 -1.01
CA ARG A 217 3.32 11.42 -2.41
C ARG A 217 4.27 12.33 -3.20
N GLU A 218 4.74 13.41 -2.58
CA GLU A 218 5.68 14.32 -3.21
C GLU A 218 7.10 13.73 -3.17
N GLU A 219 7.51 13.16 -2.04
CA GLU A 219 8.84 12.57 -1.82
C GLU A 219 9.11 11.36 -2.73
N TYR A 220 8.09 10.58 -3.09
CA TYR A 220 8.23 9.37 -3.91
C TYR A 220 7.86 9.62 -5.38
N SER A 221 8.28 10.76 -5.91
CA SER A 221 8.00 11.18 -7.29
C SER A 221 9.18 11.97 -7.86
N ALA A 222 9.07 12.45 -9.11
CA ALA A 222 10.07 13.33 -9.72
C ALA A 222 9.95 14.81 -9.28
N SER A 223 9.19 15.10 -8.20
CA SER A 223 9.00 16.46 -7.67
C SER A 223 10.30 17.05 -7.09
N GLU A 224 10.24 18.32 -6.67
CA GLU A 224 11.34 18.94 -5.91
C GLU A 224 11.60 18.22 -4.59
N LYS A 225 10.56 17.85 -3.83
CA LYS A 225 10.70 17.03 -2.62
C LYS A 225 11.25 15.64 -2.92
N GLY A 226 10.93 15.07 -4.09
CA GLY A 226 11.52 13.81 -4.53
C GLY A 226 13.02 13.91 -4.80
N ARG A 227 13.47 15.00 -5.43
CA ARG A 227 14.91 15.30 -5.55
C ARG A 227 15.57 15.55 -4.21
N ALA A 228 14.89 16.24 -3.28
CA ALA A 228 15.38 16.44 -1.92
C ALA A 228 15.49 15.09 -1.17
N TYR A 229 14.51 14.20 -1.33
CA TYR A 229 14.53 12.84 -0.79
C TYR A 229 15.71 12.03 -1.32
N ALA A 230 15.97 12.07 -2.63
CA ALA A 230 17.13 11.43 -3.24
C ALA A 230 18.45 11.98 -2.69
N ARG A 231 18.62 13.31 -2.60
CA ARG A 231 19.80 13.91 -1.96
C ARG A 231 19.96 13.49 -0.51
N PHE A 232 18.88 13.47 0.28
CA PHE A 232 18.95 12.98 1.66
C PHE A 232 19.49 11.55 1.73
N LEU A 233 19.04 10.66 0.84
CA LEU A 233 19.55 9.29 0.79
C LEU A 233 21.04 9.25 0.42
N ILE A 234 21.45 9.98 -0.62
CA ILE A 234 22.78 9.92 -1.22
C ILE A 234 23.83 10.65 -0.39
N GLU A 235 23.51 11.86 0.08
CA GLU A 235 24.48 12.78 0.69
C GLU A 235 24.49 12.70 2.21
N LYS A 236 23.45 12.14 2.83
CA LYS A 236 23.33 12.06 4.29
C LYS A 236 23.16 10.64 4.80
N LEU A 237 22.11 9.95 4.38
CA LEU A 237 21.79 8.64 4.97
C LEU A 237 22.85 7.59 4.60
N LYS A 238 23.15 7.40 3.32
CA LYS A 238 24.12 6.39 2.89
C LYS A 238 25.52 6.62 3.51
N PRO A 239 26.08 7.85 3.52
CA PRO A 239 27.34 8.11 4.23
C PRO A 239 27.28 7.79 5.72
N PHE A 240 26.17 8.11 6.40
CA PHE A 240 25.98 7.74 7.80
C PHE A 240 25.98 6.21 7.99
N ILE A 241 25.26 5.48 7.14
CA ILE A 241 25.21 4.01 7.19
C ILE A 241 26.60 3.41 6.93
N ASP A 242 27.31 3.87 5.90
CA ASP A 242 28.64 3.37 5.54
C ASP A 242 29.71 3.67 6.60
N ALA A 243 29.56 4.76 7.36
CA ALA A 243 30.44 5.10 8.47
C ALA A 243 30.11 4.34 9.77
N THR A 244 28.85 3.97 9.97
CA THR A 244 28.36 3.37 11.23
C THR A 244 28.38 1.84 11.18
N TYR A 245 28.18 1.26 10.00
CA TYR A 245 28.02 -0.18 9.79
C TYR A 245 29.10 -0.75 8.86
N ARG A 246 29.23 -2.08 8.83
CA ARG A 246 30.24 -2.78 8.04
C ARG A 246 29.73 -3.00 6.62
N THR A 247 29.61 -1.93 5.85
CA THR A 247 29.06 -2.01 4.49
C THR A 247 30.13 -2.27 3.43
N LEU A 248 29.68 -2.75 2.27
CA LEU A 248 30.36 -2.67 0.99
C LEU A 248 29.76 -1.48 0.22
N PRO A 249 30.45 -0.32 0.15
CA PRO A 249 29.82 0.95 -0.21
C PRO A 249 29.63 1.17 -1.72
N GLU A 250 30.20 0.32 -2.58
CA GLU A 250 30.12 0.50 -4.04
C GLU A 250 28.70 0.27 -4.58
N ALA A 251 28.37 0.93 -5.70
CA ALA A 251 27.04 0.84 -6.32
C ALA A 251 26.56 -0.60 -6.56
N ARG A 252 27.44 -1.49 -7.03
CA ARG A 252 27.10 -2.90 -7.29
C ARG A 252 26.59 -3.64 -6.03
N ASN A 253 26.98 -3.17 -4.85
CA ASN A 253 26.63 -3.73 -3.54
C ASN A 253 25.50 -2.93 -2.85
N THR A 254 24.98 -1.90 -3.51
CA THR A 254 23.95 -1.01 -2.96
C THR A 254 22.68 -1.12 -3.81
N ALA A 255 21.59 -1.56 -3.18
CA ALA A 255 20.29 -1.73 -3.82
C ALA A 255 19.20 -0.86 -3.18
N VAL A 256 18.16 -0.55 -3.93
CA VAL A 256 16.93 0.11 -3.45
C VAL A 256 15.70 -0.72 -3.77
N MET A 257 14.72 -0.74 -2.86
CA MET A 257 13.48 -1.47 -3.07
C MET A 257 12.26 -0.75 -2.47
N GLY A 258 11.13 -0.86 -3.16
CA GLY A 258 9.89 -0.21 -2.74
C GLY A 258 8.67 -0.79 -3.44
N SER A 259 7.49 -0.61 -2.84
CA SER A 259 6.21 -0.96 -3.47
C SER A 259 5.42 0.27 -3.91
N SER A 260 4.60 0.16 -4.96
CA SER A 260 3.75 1.28 -5.40
C SER A 260 4.57 2.54 -5.75
N MET A 261 4.32 3.67 -5.09
CA MET A 261 5.17 4.87 -5.19
C MET A 261 6.60 4.63 -4.67
N GLY A 262 6.79 3.75 -3.68
CA GLY A 262 8.10 3.26 -3.26
C GLY A 262 8.85 2.60 -4.42
N GLY A 263 8.16 1.81 -5.24
CA GLY A 263 8.74 1.20 -6.44
C GLY A 263 9.11 2.24 -7.50
N LEU A 264 8.29 3.28 -7.65
CA LEU A 264 8.60 4.43 -8.51
C LEU A 264 9.88 5.16 -8.05
N ILE A 265 10.01 5.52 -6.77
CA ILE A 265 11.20 6.22 -6.29
C ILE A 265 12.46 5.32 -6.31
N SER A 266 12.34 4.01 -6.02
CA SER A 266 13.45 3.07 -6.19
C SER A 266 13.95 3.02 -7.63
N PHE A 267 13.03 3.01 -8.60
CA PHE A 267 13.37 3.11 -10.02
C PHE A 267 14.12 4.42 -10.32
N LEU A 268 13.55 5.55 -9.92
CA LEU A 268 14.13 6.88 -10.17
C LEU A 268 15.52 7.03 -9.54
N LEU A 269 15.75 6.47 -8.36
CA LEU A 269 17.06 6.48 -7.69
C LEU A 269 18.11 5.72 -8.49
N ALA A 270 17.84 4.47 -8.89
CA ALA A 270 18.81 3.68 -9.66
C ALA A 270 19.01 4.21 -11.10
N TRP A 271 17.96 4.75 -11.72
CA TRP A 271 18.05 5.30 -13.07
C TRP A 271 18.86 6.61 -13.12
N ASN A 272 18.63 7.50 -12.15
CA ASN A 272 19.30 8.81 -12.12
C ASN A 272 20.66 8.79 -11.42
N HIS A 273 20.88 7.83 -10.52
CA HIS A 273 22.11 7.69 -9.73
C HIS A 273 22.70 6.27 -9.81
N PRO A 274 22.99 5.75 -11.02
CA PRO A 274 23.56 4.41 -11.19
C PRO A 274 24.95 4.25 -10.55
N GLU A 275 25.64 5.35 -10.29
CA GLU A 275 26.91 5.42 -9.54
C GLU A 275 26.75 5.21 -8.03
N VAL A 276 25.52 5.31 -7.51
CA VAL A 276 25.20 5.08 -6.09
C VAL A 276 24.41 3.80 -5.91
N PHE A 277 23.40 3.55 -6.75
CA PHE A 277 22.49 2.41 -6.64
C PHE A 277 22.62 1.53 -7.89
N GLY A 278 23.31 0.40 -7.74
CA GLY A 278 23.54 -0.52 -8.85
C GLY A 278 22.34 -1.44 -9.13
N GLN A 279 21.38 -1.52 -8.21
CA GLN A 279 20.24 -2.42 -8.33
C GLN A 279 18.95 -1.77 -7.78
N ALA A 280 17.82 -2.02 -8.44
CA ALA A 280 16.50 -1.64 -7.92
C ALA A 280 15.47 -2.76 -8.06
N ALA A 281 14.62 -2.91 -7.05
CA ALA A 281 13.44 -3.77 -7.08
C ALA A 281 12.16 -2.94 -6.90
N CYS A 282 11.29 -2.97 -7.90
CA CYS A 282 10.09 -2.16 -7.96
C CYS A 282 8.87 -3.08 -7.93
N LEU A 283 8.17 -3.13 -6.79
CA LEU A 283 7.02 -4.01 -6.58
C LEU A 283 5.71 -3.27 -6.88
N SER A 284 4.87 -3.77 -7.78
CA SER A 284 3.66 -3.07 -8.25
C SER A 284 3.86 -1.54 -8.47
N PRO A 285 4.87 -1.11 -9.23
CA PRO A 285 5.28 0.29 -9.26
C PRO A 285 4.24 1.21 -9.91
N ALA A 286 4.11 2.43 -9.38
CA ALA A 286 3.19 3.44 -9.87
C ALA A 286 3.67 4.14 -11.16
N PHE A 287 3.88 3.39 -12.24
CA PHE A 287 4.33 3.90 -13.55
C PHE A 287 3.21 4.48 -14.44
N THR A 288 1.99 4.66 -13.91
CA THR A 288 0.83 5.14 -14.67
C THR A 288 0.66 6.66 -14.57
N PRO A 289 0.02 7.32 -15.57
CA PRO A 289 -0.30 8.75 -15.52
C PRO A 289 -1.03 9.16 -14.22
N PRO A 290 -0.77 10.38 -13.68
CA PRO A 290 0.15 11.39 -14.19
C PRO A 290 1.64 11.10 -13.88
N HIS A 291 1.97 9.91 -13.35
CA HIS A 291 3.33 9.47 -13.04
C HIS A 291 4.03 8.74 -14.20
N ASP A 292 3.59 8.96 -15.46
CA ASP A 292 4.27 8.47 -16.67
C ASP A 292 5.66 9.11 -16.86
N SER A 293 6.02 10.08 -16.02
CA SER A 293 7.33 10.75 -15.99
C SER A 293 8.48 9.75 -15.95
N ALA A 294 8.35 8.61 -15.27
CA ALA A 294 9.43 7.62 -15.23
C ALA A 294 9.61 6.88 -16.56
N VAL A 295 8.52 6.52 -17.26
CA VAL A 295 8.61 5.88 -18.58
C VAL A 295 9.20 6.87 -19.58
N ARG A 296 8.68 8.10 -19.62
CA ARG A 296 9.20 9.16 -20.49
C ARG A 296 10.66 9.50 -20.21
N LEU A 297 11.06 9.48 -18.93
CA LEU A 297 12.45 9.67 -18.52
C LEU A 297 13.35 8.62 -19.18
N VAL A 298 12.94 7.36 -19.19
CA VAL A 298 13.70 6.29 -19.86
C VAL A 298 13.71 6.49 -21.36
N GLU A 299 12.54 6.73 -21.98
CA GLU A 299 12.44 6.89 -23.44
C GLU A 299 13.35 8.01 -23.96
N ASN A 300 13.38 9.14 -23.25
CA ASN A 300 14.15 10.34 -23.61
C ASN A 300 15.60 10.33 -23.09
N ASP A 301 16.06 9.28 -22.41
CA ASP A 301 17.44 9.20 -21.92
C ASP A 301 18.39 8.81 -23.06
N ASP A 302 19.04 9.80 -23.67
CA ASP A 302 20.05 9.60 -24.72
C ASP A 302 21.47 9.37 -24.16
N GLY A 303 21.58 9.15 -22.84
CA GLY A 303 22.83 8.85 -22.17
C GLY A 303 23.38 7.45 -22.45
N PRO A 304 24.59 7.14 -21.95
CA PRO A 304 25.18 5.81 -22.10
C PRO A 304 24.37 4.75 -21.35
N ASN A 305 24.47 3.50 -21.81
CA ASN A 305 23.86 2.36 -21.14
C ASN A 305 24.26 2.30 -19.66
N LYS A 306 23.26 2.33 -18.78
CA LYS A 306 23.45 2.28 -17.33
C LYS A 306 23.81 0.86 -16.90
N ARG A 307 24.86 0.72 -16.10
CA ARG A 307 25.29 -0.56 -15.52
C ARG A 307 24.51 -0.88 -14.25
N ILE A 308 23.19 -0.99 -14.38
CA ILE A 308 22.26 -1.30 -13.28
C ILE A 308 21.47 -2.58 -13.56
N ARG A 309 20.94 -3.19 -12.50
CA ARG A 309 20.05 -4.35 -12.57
C ARG A 309 18.67 -3.99 -12.03
N LEU A 310 17.61 -4.36 -12.74
CA LEU A 310 16.24 -3.96 -12.42
C LEU A 310 15.33 -5.17 -12.25
N TYR A 311 14.68 -5.27 -11.10
CA TYR A 311 13.56 -6.19 -10.87
C TYR A 311 12.26 -5.38 -10.91
N LEU A 312 11.31 -5.84 -11.72
CA LEU A 312 9.96 -5.30 -11.79
C LEU A 312 8.94 -6.41 -11.55
N ASP A 313 7.92 -6.14 -10.73
CA ASP A 313 6.74 -7.00 -10.66
C ASP A 313 5.43 -6.22 -10.61
N ASN A 314 4.32 -6.92 -10.87
CA ASN A 314 2.97 -6.41 -10.69
C ASN A 314 2.00 -7.53 -10.31
N GLY A 315 0.95 -7.20 -9.56
CA GLY A 315 -0.22 -8.05 -9.39
C GLY A 315 -1.17 -7.97 -10.60
N GLY A 316 -2.28 -8.69 -10.53
CA GLY A 316 -3.23 -8.80 -11.65
C GLY A 316 -4.68 -8.46 -11.31
N VAL A 317 -4.98 -8.10 -10.06
CA VAL A 317 -6.35 -7.75 -9.64
C VAL A 317 -6.42 -6.36 -8.99
N ALA A 318 -7.62 -5.77 -9.03
CA ALA A 318 -7.93 -4.47 -8.44
C ALA A 318 -6.99 -3.34 -8.92
N LEU A 319 -6.33 -2.62 -8.00
CA LEU A 319 -5.45 -1.51 -8.39
C LEU A 319 -4.29 -1.98 -9.28
N ASP A 320 -3.74 -3.17 -9.06
CA ASP A 320 -2.63 -3.67 -9.86
C ASP A 320 -3.02 -3.96 -11.32
N SER A 321 -4.27 -4.35 -11.59
CA SER A 321 -4.73 -4.48 -12.98
C SER A 321 -4.76 -3.13 -13.71
N VAL A 322 -4.94 -2.03 -12.98
CA VAL A 322 -4.88 -0.67 -13.54
C VAL A 322 -3.42 -0.24 -13.76
N LEU A 323 -2.51 -0.63 -12.86
CA LEU A 323 -1.07 -0.30 -12.96
C LEU A 323 -0.34 -1.06 -14.07
N GLN A 324 -0.91 -2.19 -14.52
CA GLN A 324 -0.31 -3.11 -15.50
C GLN A 324 0.19 -2.41 -16.77
N ALA A 325 -0.61 -1.51 -17.36
CA ALA A 325 -0.22 -0.80 -18.58
C ALA A 325 1.05 0.05 -18.40
N GLY A 326 1.22 0.68 -17.23
CA GLY A 326 2.43 1.44 -16.89
C GLY A 326 3.66 0.54 -16.78
N CYS A 327 3.51 -0.64 -16.18
CA CYS A 327 4.57 -1.63 -16.09
C CYS A 327 4.99 -2.14 -17.46
N GLU A 328 4.03 -2.44 -18.34
CA GLU A 328 4.31 -2.89 -19.72
C GLU A 328 5.00 -1.82 -20.56
N ASN A 329 4.59 -0.56 -20.41
CA ASN A 329 5.27 0.57 -21.04
C ASN A 329 6.72 0.70 -20.58
N MET A 330 6.96 0.59 -19.27
CA MET A 330 8.31 0.62 -18.70
C MET A 330 9.18 -0.53 -19.23
N LEU A 331 8.65 -1.76 -19.28
CA LEU A 331 9.37 -2.91 -19.83
C LEU A 331 9.80 -2.66 -21.28
N ARG A 332 8.88 -2.17 -22.13
CA ARG A 332 9.19 -1.81 -23.51
C ARG A 332 10.28 -0.74 -23.60
N ALA A 333 10.17 0.32 -22.80
CA ALA A 333 11.16 1.39 -22.78
C ALA A 333 12.56 0.88 -22.37
N LEU A 334 12.65 0.04 -21.32
CA LEU A 334 13.89 -0.56 -20.86
C LEU A 334 14.51 -1.50 -21.92
N GLN A 335 13.70 -2.34 -22.55
CA GLN A 335 14.16 -3.24 -23.62
C GLN A 335 14.69 -2.46 -24.83
N ASN A 336 14.05 -1.34 -25.19
CA ASN A 336 14.54 -0.44 -26.23
C ASN A 336 15.89 0.22 -25.86
N LYS A 337 16.16 0.42 -24.58
CA LYS A 337 17.48 0.85 -24.06
C LYS A 337 18.47 -0.30 -23.84
N GLY A 338 18.14 -1.51 -24.29
CA GLY A 338 19.04 -2.66 -24.28
C GLY A 338 19.04 -3.51 -23.01
N PHE A 339 18.10 -3.28 -22.08
CA PHE A 339 17.90 -4.19 -20.94
C PHE A 339 17.28 -5.51 -21.39
N ARG A 340 17.75 -6.63 -20.84
CA ARG A 340 17.36 -7.98 -21.24
C ARG A 340 16.86 -8.79 -20.06
N ILE A 341 15.68 -9.40 -20.23
CA ILE A 341 15.08 -10.27 -19.22
C ILE A 341 15.99 -11.50 -19.03
N GLY A 342 16.31 -11.81 -17.78
CA GLY A 342 17.23 -12.90 -17.42
C GLY A 342 18.71 -12.49 -17.34
N GLU A 343 19.05 -11.26 -17.75
CA GLU A 343 20.38 -10.68 -17.59
C GLU A 343 20.31 -9.55 -16.54
N ASN A 344 20.09 -8.31 -16.98
CA ASN A 344 20.01 -7.11 -16.15
C ASN A 344 18.57 -6.63 -15.88
N LEU A 345 17.56 -7.37 -16.37
CA LEU A 345 16.15 -7.11 -16.11
C LEU A 345 15.45 -8.40 -15.63
N TYR A 346 14.54 -8.28 -14.68
CA TYR A 346 13.62 -9.33 -14.26
C TYR A 346 12.19 -8.80 -14.27
N TRP A 347 11.25 -9.63 -14.76
CA TRP A 347 9.82 -9.31 -14.80
C TRP A 347 9.00 -10.46 -14.23
N PHE A 348 8.04 -10.14 -13.35
CA PHE A 348 7.07 -11.09 -12.84
C PHE A 348 5.67 -10.48 -12.74
N HIS A 349 4.66 -11.21 -13.20
CA HIS A 349 3.26 -10.79 -13.12
C HIS A 349 2.46 -11.86 -12.39
N ASP A 350 2.04 -11.55 -11.17
CA ASP A 350 1.17 -12.42 -10.38
C ASP A 350 -0.29 -12.07 -10.66
N ARG A 351 -0.92 -12.81 -11.58
CA ARG A 351 -2.28 -12.53 -12.05
C ARG A 351 -3.35 -12.54 -10.97
N GLN A 352 -3.07 -13.14 -9.81
CA GLN A 352 -4.02 -13.28 -8.71
C GLN A 352 -3.71 -12.33 -7.54
N ALA A 353 -2.53 -11.71 -7.53
CA ALA A 353 -2.14 -10.80 -6.46
C ALA A 353 -2.84 -9.44 -6.57
N GLU A 354 -3.21 -8.93 -5.40
CA GLU A 354 -3.72 -7.58 -5.16
C GLU A 354 -2.58 -6.60 -4.82
N HIS A 355 -2.91 -5.31 -4.73
CA HIS A 355 -1.98 -4.24 -4.34
C HIS A 355 -1.90 -4.11 -2.80
N SER A 356 -1.25 -5.06 -2.12
CA SER A 356 -1.18 -5.10 -0.65
C SER A 356 0.16 -5.59 -0.09
N GLU A 357 0.44 -5.20 1.16
CA GLU A 357 1.59 -5.64 1.98
C GLU A 357 1.74 -7.16 1.95
N ARG A 358 0.63 -7.87 2.15
CA ARG A 358 0.55 -9.34 2.12
C ARG A 358 0.97 -9.93 0.77
N ALA A 359 0.56 -9.30 -0.33
CA ALA A 359 0.91 -9.76 -1.67
C ALA A 359 2.40 -9.55 -1.97
N TRP A 360 2.98 -8.44 -1.52
CA TRP A 360 4.42 -8.18 -1.62
C TRP A 360 5.23 -9.15 -0.75
N ALA A 361 4.80 -9.40 0.49
CA ALA A 361 5.44 -10.36 1.39
C ALA A 361 5.55 -11.76 0.77
N ARG A 362 4.50 -12.26 0.11
CA ARG A 362 4.51 -13.56 -0.58
C ARG A 362 5.54 -13.68 -1.70
N ARG A 363 6.02 -12.56 -2.25
CA ARG A 363 6.91 -12.54 -3.41
C ARG A 363 8.25 -11.85 -3.18
N VAL A 364 8.51 -11.28 -1.99
CA VAL A 364 9.75 -10.56 -1.65
C VAL A 364 11.01 -11.43 -1.77
N TRP A 365 10.88 -12.75 -1.67
CA TRP A 365 11.98 -13.68 -1.93
C TRP A 365 12.54 -13.55 -3.36
N ARG A 366 11.71 -13.18 -4.35
CA ARG A 366 12.14 -13.02 -5.75
C ARG A 366 13.13 -11.88 -5.94
N PRO A 367 12.81 -10.62 -5.54
CA PRO A 367 13.77 -9.53 -5.67
C PRO A 367 15.02 -9.75 -4.81
N LEU A 368 14.89 -10.34 -3.61
CA LEU A 368 16.05 -10.66 -2.77
C LEU A 368 17.01 -11.62 -3.49
N LEU A 369 16.51 -12.71 -4.08
CA LEU A 369 17.34 -13.61 -4.88
C LEU A 369 17.87 -12.93 -6.15
N PHE A 370 17.07 -12.13 -6.85
CA PHE A 370 17.56 -11.42 -8.02
C PHE A 370 18.78 -10.53 -7.68
N MET A 371 18.71 -9.79 -6.57
CA MET A 371 19.75 -8.82 -6.20
C MET A 371 20.97 -9.45 -5.51
N PHE A 372 20.77 -10.51 -4.73
CA PHE A 372 21.75 -11.00 -3.76
C PHE A 372 21.97 -12.51 -3.77
N LYS A 373 21.47 -13.23 -4.79
CA LYS A 373 21.73 -14.67 -4.93
C LYS A 373 23.23 -14.95 -4.85
N LYS A 374 23.60 -15.95 -4.06
CA LYS A 374 24.97 -16.44 -3.97
C LYS A 374 25.29 -17.20 -5.25
N ASN A 375 26.34 -16.81 -5.96
CA ASN A 375 26.84 -17.61 -7.07
C ASN A 375 27.48 -18.87 -6.48
N GLU A 376 27.11 -20.05 -6.97
CA GLU A 376 27.85 -21.27 -6.67
C GLU A 376 29.25 -21.10 -7.28
N HIS A 377 30.27 -21.17 -6.41
CA HIS A 377 31.68 -21.16 -6.80
C HIS A 377 32.16 -22.58 -7.08
#